data_AF-A0A3D2RLE0-F1
#
_entry.id   AF-A0A3D2RLE0-F1
#
_cell.length_a   1.000
_cell.length_b   1.000
_cell.length_c   1.000
_cell.angle_alpha   90.00
_cell.angle_beta   90.00
_cell.angle_gamma   90.00
#
_symmetry.space_group_name_H-M   'P 1'
#
loop_
_entity.id
_entity.type
_entity.pdbx_description
1 polymer ?
#
loop_
_entity_poly.entity_id
_entity_poly.type
_entity_poly.pdbx_seq_one_letter_code
_entity_poly.pdbx_strand_id
1 'polypeptide(L)'
;MLDLVWGDEIAQRIRLEDLRRLCPCAVCEGTRAKQESSELHVISSAELSASASVVNITPVGRYAIQIRWSDGHDTGIYTYDYLRSM
;
A
#
# COMPACT_ATOMS: atom_id res chain seq x y z
N MET A 1 7.77 -6.76 -7.10
CA MET A 1 6.45 -7.43 -7.04
C MET A 1 6.26 -7.97 -5.63
N LEU A 2 5.02 -8.04 -5.15
CA LEU A 2 4.62 -8.83 -3.99
C LEU A 2 3.86 -10.06 -4.50
N ASP A 3 4.38 -11.24 -4.24
CA ASP A 3 3.75 -12.51 -4.58
C ASP A 3 3.07 -13.08 -3.32
N LEU A 4 1.76 -13.29 -3.40
CA LEU A 4 0.93 -13.83 -2.33
C LEU A 4 0.39 -15.20 -2.76
N VAL A 5 0.53 -16.18 -1.89
CA VAL A 5 -0.12 -17.50 -2.05
C VAL A 5 -1.13 -17.64 -0.94
N TRP A 6 -2.39 -17.81 -1.34
CA TRP A 6 -3.52 -17.89 -0.46
C TRP A 6 -3.84 -19.35 -0.11
N GLY A 7 -4.58 -19.57 0.98
CA GLY A 7 -4.91 -20.92 1.46
C GLY A 7 -5.80 -21.74 0.50
N ASP A 8 -6.39 -21.08 -0.49
CA ASP A 8 -7.18 -21.67 -1.59
C ASP A 8 -6.33 -21.95 -2.84
N GLU A 9 -4.99 -22.01 -2.71
CA GLU A 9 -4.01 -22.24 -3.78
C GLU A 9 -4.00 -21.16 -4.87
N ILE A 10 -4.72 -20.06 -4.66
CA ILE A 10 -4.70 -18.92 -5.56
C ILE A 10 -3.40 -18.14 -5.33
N ALA A 11 -2.67 -17.88 -6.41
CA ALA A 11 -1.53 -16.98 -6.41
C ALA A 11 -1.96 -15.60 -6.93
N GLN A 12 -1.59 -14.55 -6.19
CA GLN A 12 -1.84 -13.17 -6.57
C GLN A 12 -0.51 -12.43 -6.63
N ARG A 13 -0.33 -11.61 -7.67
CA ARG A 13 0.85 -10.76 -7.82
C ARG A 13 0.44 -9.31 -7.85
N ILE A 14 0.95 -8.55 -6.89
CA ILE A 14 0.66 -7.12 -6.78
C ILE A 14 1.95 -6.34 -7.07
N ARG A 15 1.87 -5.28 -7.87
CA ARG A 15 3.03 -4.40 -8.06
C ARG A 15 3.28 -3.63 -6.79
N LEU A 16 4.56 -3.48 -6.41
CA LEU A 16 4.93 -2.70 -5.24
C LEU A 16 4.55 -1.22 -5.41
N GLU A 17 4.58 -0.74 -6.66
CA GLU A 17 4.11 0.60 -7.03
C GLU A 17 2.64 0.81 -6.69
N ASP A 18 1.79 -0.18 -7.00
CA ASP A 18 0.36 -0.13 -6.69
C ASP A 18 0.15 -0.13 -5.16
N LEU A 19 0.85 -1.00 -4.42
CA LEU A 19 0.79 -1.03 -2.94
C LEU A 19 1.27 0.26 -2.29
N ARG A 20 2.31 0.88 -2.85
CA ARG A 20 2.86 2.14 -2.33
C ARG A 20 1.95 3.31 -2.62
N ARG A 21 1.38 3.38 -3.84
CA ARG A 21 0.35 4.36 -4.22
C ARG A 21 -0.89 4.22 -3.35
N LEU A 22 -1.30 2.99 -3.07
CA LEU A 22 -2.45 2.64 -2.24
C LEU A 22 -2.09 2.46 -0.76
N CYS A 23 -1.02 3.10 -0.28
CA CYS A 23 -0.58 2.93 1.10
C CYS A 23 -1.67 3.40 2.09
N PRO A 24 -2.14 2.55 3.03
CA PRO A 24 -3.20 2.86 4.00
C PRO A 24 -2.64 3.58 5.24
N CYS A 25 -1.61 4.39 5.06
CA CYS A 25 -1.03 5.16 6.16
C CYS A 25 -1.85 6.43 6.39
N ALA A 26 -1.97 6.92 7.63
CA ALA A 26 -2.76 8.12 7.94
C ALA A 26 -2.36 9.35 7.11
N VAL A 27 -1.07 9.51 6.80
CA VAL A 27 -0.56 10.59 5.91
C VAL A 27 -1.08 10.41 4.48
N CYS A 28 -1.02 9.19 3.98
CA CYS A 28 -1.40 8.79 2.63
C CYS A 28 -2.92 8.92 2.42
N GLU A 29 -3.69 8.43 3.38
CA GLU A 29 -5.16 8.53 3.39
C GLU A 29 -5.61 9.98 3.51
N GLY A 30 -5.03 10.77 4.43
CA GLY A 30 -5.36 12.18 4.57
C GLY A 30 -5.04 13.01 3.31
N THR A 31 -3.99 12.63 2.56
CA THR A 31 -3.65 13.27 1.28
C THR A 31 -4.69 12.90 0.21
N ARG A 32 -5.05 11.62 0.12
CA ARG A 32 -6.05 11.13 -0.83
C ARG A 32 -7.44 11.71 -0.60
N ALA A 33 -7.89 11.74 0.65
CA ALA A 33 -9.18 12.34 1.02
C ALA A 33 -9.25 13.84 0.65
N LYS A 34 -8.13 14.57 0.76
CA LYS A 34 -8.03 15.96 0.32
C LYS A 34 -8.05 16.09 -1.22
N GLN A 35 -7.45 15.15 -1.93
CA GLN A 35 -7.47 15.11 -3.40
C GLN A 35 -8.87 14.80 -3.94
N GLU A 36 -9.62 13.87 -3.32
CA GLU A 36 -11.00 13.54 -3.73
C GLU A 36 -11.98 14.71 -3.54
N SER A 37 -11.70 15.60 -2.59
CA SER A 37 -12.49 16.82 -2.38
C SER A 37 -12.15 17.96 -3.36
N SER A 38 -11.15 17.78 -4.23
CA SER A 38 -10.73 18.77 -5.22
C SER A 38 -11.20 18.31 -6.61
N GLU A 39 -11.90 19.15 -7.37
CA GLU A 39 -12.52 18.83 -8.68
C GLU A 39 -11.52 18.45 -9.79
N LEU A 40 -10.23 18.38 -9.47
CA LEU A 40 -9.15 17.91 -10.32
C LEU A 40 -8.44 16.75 -9.62
N HIS A 41 -8.49 15.56 -10.24
CA HIS A 41 -7.75 14.37 -9.82
C HIS A 41 -6.25 14.56 -10.09
N VAL A 42 -5.61 15.46 -9.35
CA VAL A 42 -4.18 15.72 -9.46
C VAL A 42 -3.46 14.57 -8.77
N ILE A 43 -2.86 13.67 -9.54
CA ILE A 43 -1.92 12.66 -9.02
C ILE A 43 -0.82 13.45 -8.29
N SER A 44 -0.68 13.25 -6.97
CA SER A 44 0.28 14.03 -6.21
C SER A 44 1.71 13.69 -6.63
N SER A 45 2.62 14.67 -6.61
CA SER A 45 4.04 14.43 -6.93
C SER A 45 4.67 13.39 -5.96
N ALA A 46 4.08 13.25 -4.76
CA ALA A 46 4.42 12.22 -3.78
C ALA A 46 3.98 10.81 -4.22
N GLU A 47 2.85 10.64 -4.91
CA GLU A 47 2.45 9.36 -5.52
C GLU A 47 3.31 9.02 -6.74
N LEU A 48 3.80 10.03 -7.48
CA LEU A 48 4.62 9.82 -8.68
C LEU A 48 6.11 9.58 -8.37
N SER A 49 6.61 10.11 -7.25
CA SER A 49 8.01 9.98 -6.80
C SER A 49 8.21 8.93 -5.71
N ALA A 50 7.15 8.22 -5.31
CA ALA A 50 7.25 7.20 -4.27
C ALA A 50 8.15 6.06 -4.73
N SER A 51 9.30 5.91 -4.08
CA SER A 51 10.15 4.74 -4.31
C SER A 51 9.41 3.53 -3.74
N ALA A 52 8.94 2.65 -4.63
CA ALA A 52 8.28 1.40 -4.26
C ALA A 52 9.27 0.34 -3.73
N SER A 53 10.35 0.79 -3.10
CA SER A 53 11.37 -0.08 -2.52
C SER A 53 10.99 -0.41 -1.08
N VAL A 54 10.91 -1.71 -0.81
CA VAL A 54 10.51 -2.27 0.49
C VAL A 54 11.77 -2.46 1.33
N VAL A 55 11.77 -1.89 2.54
CA VAL A 55 12.81 -2.08 3.55
C VAL A 55 12.54 -3.33 4.37
N ASN A 56 11.28 -3.54 4.76
CA ASN A 56 10.88 -4.66 5.60
C ASN A 56 9.38 -4.96 5.44
N ILE A 57 9.00 -6.22 5.63
CA ILE A 57 7.61 -6.67 5.75
C ILE A 57 7.48 -7.44 7.06
N THR A 58 6.57 -6.99 7.93
CA THR A 58 6.37 -7.61 9.25
C THR A 58 4.90 -8.02 9.41
N PRO A 59 4.60 -9.24 9.87
CA PRO A 59 3.22 -9.63 10.14
C PRO A 59 2.65 -8.84 11.31
N VAL A 60 1.39 -8.40 11.18
CA VAL A 60 0.65 -7.72 12.24
C VAL A 60 -0.47 -8.65 12.70
N GLY A 61 -0.23 -9.32 13.83
CA GLY A 61 -1.13 -10.33 14.36
C GLY A 61 -1.36 -11.45 13.35
N ARG A 62 -2.63 -11.75 13.06
CA ARG A 62 -3.07 -12.80 12.13
C ARG A 62 -3.96 -12.27 11.00
N TYR A 63 -3.97 -10.96 10.76
CA TYR A 63 -4.94 -10.33 9.85
C TYR A 63 -4.32 -9.35 8.85
N ALA A 64 -3.03 -9.02 8.98
CA ALA A 64 -2.40 -8.00 8.16
C ALA A 64 -0.87 -8.17 8.08
N ILE A 65 -0.27 -7.45 7.14
CA ILE A 65 1.16 -7.17 7.09
C ILE A 65 1.40 -5.66 7.17
N GLN A 66 2.48 -5.27 7.82
CA GLN A 66 3.02 -3.92 7.76
C GLN A 66 4.17 -3.91 6.76
N ILE A 67 4.15 -2.95 5.84
CA ILE A 67 5.25 -2.74 4.88
C ILE A 67 5.96 -1.45 5.27
N ARG A 68 7.28 -1.55 5.49
CA ARG A 68 8.17 -0.40 5.67
C ARG A 68 8.78 -0.04 4.33
N TRP A 69 8.49 1.15 3.83
CA TRP A 69 8.98 1.68 2.57
C TRP A 69 10.26 2.51 2.78
N SER A 70 11.14 2.53 1.79
CA SER A 70 12.43 3.24 1.88
C SER A 70 12.29 4.76 1.87
N ASP A 71 11.14 5.28 1.49
CA ASP A 71 10.83 6.71 1.41
C ASP A 71 10.22 7.26 2.71
N GLY A 72 10.33 6.51 3.81
CA GLY A 72 9.91 6.94 5.15
C GLY A 72 8.50 6.54 5.56
N HIS A 73 7.74 5.85 4.70
CA HIS A 73 6.41 5.35 5.06
C HIS A 73 6.53 4.00 5.75
N ASP A 74 6.37 3.96 7.07
CA ASP A 74 6.53 2.72 7.86
C ASP A 74 5.33 2.34 8.71
N THR A 75 4.26 3.14 8.71
CA THR A 75 3.05 2.90 9.52
C THR A 75 1.88 2.30 8.74
N GLY A 76 2.05 1.96 7.46
CA GLY A 76 0.99 1.39 6.63
C GLY A 76 0.70 -0.08 6.97
N ILE A 77 -0.53 -0.39 7.37
CA ILE A 77 -0.99 -1.74 7.69
C ILE A 77 -1.92 -2.23 6.59
N TYR A 78 -1.48 -3.25 5.85
CA TYR A 78 -2.21 -3.86 4.76
C TYR A 78 -2.91 -5.12 5.27
N THR A 79 -4.22 -5.04 5.46
CA THR A 79 -5.01 -6.21 5.87
C THR A 79 -5.03 -7.25 4.75
N TYR A 80 -5.14 -8.52 5.11
CA TYR A 80 -5.25 -9.59 4.12
C TYR A 80 -6.49 -9.41 3.23
N ASP A 81 -7.60 -8.95 3.79
CA ASP A 81 -8.80 -8.60 3.04
C ASP A 81 -8.53 -7.48 2.02
N TYR A 82 -7.84 -6.43 2.44
CA TYR A 82 -7.44 -5.33 1.56
C TYR A 82 -6.53 -5.81 0.41
N LEU A 83 -5.51 -6.60 0.72
CA LEU A 83 -4.62 -7.19 -0.30
C LEU A 83 -5.38 -8.12 -1.25
N ARG A 84 -6.35 -8.88 -0.74
CA ARG A 84 -7.16 -9.80 -1.55
C ARG A 84 -8.13 -9.06 -2.47
N SER A 85 -8.54 -7.84 -2.12
CA SER A 85 -9.40 -6.99 -2.94
C SER A 85 -8.70 -6.31 -4.12
N MET A 86 -7.35 -6.34 -4.17
CA MET A 86 -6.53 -5.69 -5.20
C MET A 86 -6.34 -6.51 -6.48
#